data_AF-A0A099XZW0-F1
#
_entry.id   AF-A0A099XZW0-F1
#
_cell.length_a   1.000
_cell.length_b   1.000
_cell.length_c   1.000
_cell.angle_alpha   90.00
_cell.angle_beta   90.00
_cell.angle_gamma   90.00
#
_symmetry.space_group_name_H-M   'P 1'
#
loop_
_entity.id
_entity.type
_entity.pdbx_description
1 polymer ?
#
loop_
_entity_poly.entity_id
_entity_poly.type
_entity_poly.pdbx_seq_one_letter_code
_entity_poly.pdbx_strand_id
1 'polypeptide(L)'
;MEIKHNIDSELFSVFQEIKSLNLDLENWSLIEISDQFQTSNYCGGFDATENEFTFSYFDENKKEYWFQLPIIDIEKIVEGINIEVYMRKAEDY
;
A
#
# COMPACT_ATOMS: atom_id res chain seq x y z
N MET A 1 -5.40 -5.28 16.70
CA MET A 1 -5.33 -3.87 17.20
C MET A 1 -4.72 -3.02 16.09
N GLU A 2 -5.25 -1.83 15.81
CA GLU A 2 -4.68 -0.94 14.78
C GLU A 2 -3.44 -0.21 15.30
N ILE A 3 -2.41 -0.16 14.46
CA ILE A 3 -1.12 0.46 14.74
C ILE A 3 -0.90 1.55 13.69
N LYS A 4 -0.61 2.77 14.11
CA LYS A 4 -0.28 3.85 13.17
C LYS A 4 1.02 3.52 12.43
N HIS A 5 0.98 3.56 11.11
CA HIS A 5 2.13 3.35 10.25
C HIS A 5 2.63 4.70 9.73
N ASN A 6 3.93 4.96 9.92
CA ASN A 6 4.57 6.14 9.34
C ASN A 6 5.09 5.77 7.95
N ILE A 7 4.67 6.51 6.93
CA ILE A 7 5.15 6.31 5.56
C ILE A 7 6.61 6.71 5.49
N ASP A 8 7.50 5.73 5.40
CA ASP A 8 8.93 5.94 5.23
C ASP A 8 9.29 6.21 3.76
N SER A 9 10.58 6.42 3.48
CA SER A 9 11.04 6.67 2.10
C SER A 9 10.87 5.47 1.18
N GLU A 10 10.85 4.24 1.73
CA GLU A 10 10.71 3.01 0.94
C GLU A 10 9.27 2.90 0.43
N LEU A 11 8.29 2.97 1.32
CA LEU A 11 6.87 2.97 0.95
C LEU A 11 6.51 4.20 0.10
N PHE A 12 7.05 5.38 0.43
CA PHE A 12 6.81 6.58 -0.37
C PHE A 12 7.28 6.42 -1.82
N SER A 13 8.40 5.73 -2.06
CA SER A 13 8.89 5.47 -3.42
C SER A 13 7.94 4.57 -4.22
N VAL A 14 7.31 3.59 -3.57
CA VAL A 14 6.26 2.75 -4.18
C VAL A 14 5.04 3.58 -4.55
N PHE A 15 4.61 4.49 -3.68
CA PHE A 15 3.49 5.39 -3.97
C PHE A 15 3.79 6.33 -5.14
N GLN A 16 5.03 6.81 -5.27
CA GLN A 16 5.46 7.58 -6.44
C GLN A 16 5.41 6.75 -7.72
N GLU A 17 5.81 5.48 -7.66
CA GLU A 17 5.72 4.55 -8.79
C GLU A 17 4.26 4.33 -9.22
N ILE A 18 3.36 4.02 -8.28
CA ILE A 18 1.93 3.86 -8.53
C ILE A 18 1.35 5.11 -9.21
N LYS A 19 1.65 6.30 -8.68
CA LYS A 19 1.21 7.56 -9.29
C LYS A 19 1.79 7.76 -10.69
N SER A 20 3.05 7.38 -10.91
CA SER A 20 3.72 7.57 -12.21
C SER A 20 3.12 6.72 -13.33
N LEU A 21 2.49 5.59 -12.99
CA LEU A 21 1.80 4.73 -13.95
C LEU A 21 0.52 5.40 -14.50
N ASN A 22 -0.04 6.37 -13.78
CA ASN A 22 -1.18 7.20 -14.20
C ASN A 22 -2.35 6.37 -14.75
N LEU A 23 -2.68 5.30 -14.04
CA LEU A 23 -3.80 4.41 -14.34
C LEU A 23 -5.00 4.77 -13.46
N ASP A 24 -6.18 4.74 -14.05
CA ASP A 24 -7.43 4.84 -13.30
C ASP A 24 -7.81 3.49 -12.67
N LEU A 25 -8.89 3.50 -11.90
CA LEU A 25 -9.38 2.31 -11.19
C LEU A 25 -9.67 1.15 -12.15
N GLU A 26 -10.29 1.42 -13.31
CA GLU A 26 -10.61 0.38 -14.30
C GLU A 26 -9.35 -0.30 -14.81
N ASN A 27 -8.32 0.46 -15.16
CA ASN A 27 -7.05 -0.10 -15.61
C ASN A 27 -6.30 -0.86 -14.51
N TRP A 28 -6.36 -0.39 -13.26
CA TRP A 28 -5.81 -1.14 -12.13
C TRP A 28 -6.53 -2.46 -11.90
N SER A 29 -7.87 -2.47 -12.00
CA SER A 29 -8.67 -3.69 -11.92
C SER A 29 -8.38 -4.69 -13.05
N LEU A 30 -7.94 -4.23 -14.22
CA LEU A 30 -7.51 -5.13 -15.31
C LEU A 30 -6.16 -5.78 -15.05
N ILE A 31 -5.30 -5.14 -14.25
CA ILE A 31 -3.99 -5.68 -13.88
C ILE A 31 -4.17 -6.71 -12.76
N GLU A 32 -4.81 -6.33 -11.65
CA GLU A 32 -5.12 -7.21 -10.52
C GLU A 32 -3.93 -8.08 -10.07
N ILE A 33 -2.80 -7.43 -9.78
CA ILE A 33 -1.60 -8.09 -9.24
C ILE A 33 -1.37 -7.56 -7.84
N SER A 34 -1.71 -8.35 -6.82
CA SER A 34 -1.62 -7.98 -5.40
C SER A 34 -0.21 -8.01 -4.82
N ASP A 35 0.80 -8.46 -5.58
CA ASP A 35 2.21 -8.51 -5.20
C ASP A 35 3.13 -7.78 -6.21
N GLN A 36 2.58 -6.86 -7.01
CA GLN A 36 3.30 -6.15 -8.06
C GLN A 36 4.50 -5.34 -7.56
N PHE A 37 4.38 -4.71 -6.39
CA PHE A 37 5.38 -3.83 -5.80
C PHE A 37 6.06 -4.54 -4.63
N GLN A 38 7.34 -4.88 -4.81
CA GLN A 38 8.12 -5.59 -3.81
C GLN A 38 9.42 -4.85 -3.52
N THR A 39 9.66 -4.57 -2.24
CA THR A 39 10.86 -3.91 -1.73
C THR A 39 11.46 -4.76 -0.60
N SER A 40 12.35 -4.19 0.22
CA SER A 40 12.98 -4.94 1.31
C SER A 40 12.00 -5.27 2.45
N ASN A 41 11.10 -4.33 2.75
CA ASN A 41 10.15 -4.43 3.86
C ASN A 41 8.69 -4.41 3.43
N TYR A 42 8.38 -4.11 2.16
CA TYR A 42 7.01 -4.05 1.67
C TYR A 42 6.78 -5.02 0.50
N CYS A 43 5.57 -5.58 0.45
CA CYS A 43 5.06 -6.34 -0.68
C CYS A 43 3.58 -5.97 -0.84
N GLY A 44 3.15 -5.62 -2.04
CA GLY A 44 1.75 -5.29 -2.25
C GLY A 44 1.42 -4.93 -3.69
N GLY A 45 0.17 -4.57 -3.91
CA GLY A 45 -0.37 -4.37 -5.24
C GLY A 45 -1.86 -4.08 -5.20
N PHE A 46 -2.51 -4.12 -6.36
CA PHE A 46 -3.92 -3.74 -6.45
C PHE A 46 -4.83 -4.97 -6.34
N ASP A 47 -5.81 -4.90 -5.44
CA ASP A 47 -6.88 -5.89 -5.29
C ASP A 47 -8.18 -5.34 -5.92
N ALA A 48 -8.62 -5.97 -7.01
CA ALA A 48 -9.81 -5.54 -7.75
C ALA A 48 -11.13 -5.89 -7.03
N THR A 49 -11.12 -6.82 -6.06
CA THR A 49 -12.30 -7.14 -5.26
C THR A 49 -12.57 -6.02 -4.26
N GLU A 50 -11.52 -5.48 -3.65
CA GLU A 50 -11.62 -4.41 -2.65
C GLU A 50 -11.50 -3.00 -3.25
N ASN A 51 -11.03 -2.87 -4.49
CA ASN A 51 -10.70 -1.60 -5.15
C ASN A 51 -9.63 -0.79 -4.39
N GLU A 52 -8.69 -1.49 -3.77
CA GLU A 52 -7.67 -0.91 -2.92
C GLU A 52 -6.29 -1.49 -3.25
N PHE A 53 -5.26 -0.70 -2.96
CA PHE A 53 -3.91 -1.24 -2.89
C PHE A 53 -3.72 -1.89 -1.52
N THR A 54 -3.40 -3.17 -1.53
CA THR A 54 -3.15 -3.97 -0.33
C THR A 54 -1.65 -4.17 -0.18
N PHE A 55 -1.15 -4.04 1.05
CA PHE A 55 0.28 -4.13 1.35
C PHE A 55 0.53 -4.94 2.62
N SER A 56 1.54 -5.80 2.54
CA SER A 56 2.25 -6.38 3.67
C SER A 56 3.49 -5.53 3.98
N TYR A 57 3.66 -5.18 5.26
CA TYR A 57 4.89 -4.63 5.84
C TYR A 57 5.53 -5.67 6.76
N PHE A 58 6.84 -5.88 6.62
CA PHE A 58 7.63 -6.77 7.45
C PHE A 58 8.58 -5.96 8.32
N ASP A 59 8.40 -6.05 9.65
CA ASP A 59 9.31 -5.38 10.57
C ASP A 59 10.68 -6.10 10.67
N GLU A 60 11.58 -5.56 11.50
CA GLU A 60 12.92 -6.11 11.74
C GLU A 60 12.91 -7.56 12.24
N ASN A 61 11.83 -8.00 12.89
CA ASN A 61 11.63 -9.35 13.39
C ASN A 61 10.89 -10.25 12.39
N LYS A 62 10.70 -9.78 11.14
CA LYS A 62 9.91 -10.43 10.09
C LYS A 62 8.46 -10.68 10.47
N LYS A 63 7.93 -9.86 11.38
CA LYS A 63 6.50 -9.88 11.67
C LYS A 63 5.76 -9.09 10.61
N GLU A 64 4.68 -9.69 10.12
CA GLU A 64 3.87 -9.14 9.06
C GLU A 64 2.71 -8.30 9.60
N TYR A 65 2.51 -7.15 8.95
CA TYR A 65 1.41 -6.24 9.18
C TYR A 65 0.75 -5.89 7.85
N TRP A 66 -0.57 -5.85 7.82
CA TRP A 66 -1.36 -5.53 6.64
C TRP A 66 -1.97 -4.16 6.75
N PHE A 67 -2.00 -3.45 5.63
CA PHE A 67 -2.75 -2.22 5.45
C PHE A 67 -3.23 -2.11 4.01
N GLN A 68 -4.27 -1.30 3.81
CA GLN A 68 -4.86 -1.06 2.51
C GLN A 68 -5.23 0.41 2.35
N LEU A 69 -5.14 0.92 1.13
CA LEU A 69 -5.45 2.31 0.81
C LEU A 69 -6.08 2.39 -0.60
N PRO A 70 -7.12 3.22 -0.80
CA PRO A 70 -7.59 3.52 -2.14
C PRO A 70 -6.58 4.39 -2.89
N ILE A 71 -6.57 4.31 -4.23
CA ILE A 71 -5.64 5.07 -5.09
C ILE A 71 -5.65 6.58 -4.79
N ILE A 72 -6.84 7.13 -4.48
CA ILE A 72 -7.00 8.55 -4.17
C ILE A 72 -6.19 8.99 -2.94
N ASP A 73 -6.01 8.13 -1.95
CA ASP A 73 -5.24 8.47 -0.76
C ASP A 73 -3.74 8.36 -1.03
N ILE A 74 -3.32 7.40 -1.86
CA ILE A 74 -1.94 7.33 -2.38
C ILE A 74 -1.59 8.62 -3.15
N GLU A 75 -2.48 9.08 -4.04
CA GLU A 75 -2.28 10.30 -4.81
C GLU A 75 -2.12 11.54 -3.91
N LYS A 76 -2.99 11.68 -2.91
CA LYS A 76 -2.93 12.76 -1.90
C LYS A 76 -1.62 12.73 -1.12
N ILE A 77 -1.18 11.55 -0.69
CA ILE A 77 0.09 11.37 0.04
C ILE A 77 1.27 11.87 -0.81
N VAL A 78 1.32 11.48 -2.08
CA VAL A 78 2.39 11.90 -3.00
C VAL A 78 2.34 13.42 -3.26
N GLU A 79 1.18 14.06 -3.12
CA GLU A 79 1.00 15.53 -3.20
C GLU A 79 1.36 16.27 -1.90
N GLY A 80 1.77 15.54 -0.86
CA GLY A 80 2.15 16.11 0.43
C GLY A 80 0.98 16.33 1.38
N ILE A 81 -0.20 15.76 1.09
CA ILE A 81 -1.32 15.75 2.03
C ILE A 81 -1.06 14.65 3.05
N ASN A 82 -1.12 15.02 4.33
CA ASN A 82 -0.95 14.08 5.43
C ASN A 82 -2.21 13.22 5.59
N ILE A 83 -2.10 11.94 5.27
CA ILE A 83 -3.12 10.91 5.52
C ILE A 83 -2.55 9.95 6.55
N GLU A 84 -3.34 9.63 7.58
CA GLU A 84 -2.95 8.64 8.57
C GLU A 84 -3.18 7.23 8.02
N VAL A 85 -2.11 6.43 7.99
CA VAL A 85 -2.17 5.02 7.58
C VAL A 85 -2.14 4.15 8.84
N TYR A 86 -3.02 3.17 8.91
CA TYR A 86 -3.10 2.22 10.01
C TYR A 86 -2.89 0.81 9.49
N MET A 87 -2.09 0.04 10.21
CA MET A 87 -1.81 -1.36 9.92
C MET A 87 -2.33 -2.26 11.03
N ARG A 88 -2.59 -3.52 10.68
CA ARG A 88 -3.00 -4.59 11.61
C ARG A 88 -2.03 -5.73 11.48
N LYS A 89 -1.82 -6.51 12.54
CA LYS A 89 -0.97 -7.71 12.43
C LYS A 89 -1.70 -8.74 11.56
N ALA A 90 -0.97 -9.41 10.66
CA ALA A 90 -1.56 -10.44 9.81
C ALA A 90 -2.13 -11.62 10.63
N GLU A 91 -1.53 -11.93 11.78
CA GLU A 91 -1.98 -12.97 12.72
C GLU A 91 -3.32 -12.66 13.43
N ASP A 92 -3.86 -11.45 13.29
CA ASP A 92 -5.15 -11.05 13.88
C ASP A 92 -6.36 -11.46 12.98
N TYR A 93 -6.13 -12.17 11.86
CA TYR A 93 -7.14 -12.68 10.91
C TYR A 93 -7.40 -14.19 11.03
#